data_AF-A0A1U7WXA9-F1
#
_entry.id   AF-A0A1U7WXA9-F1
#
_cell.length_a   1.000
_cell.length_b   1.000
_cell.length_c   1.000
_cell.angle_alpha   90.00
_cell.angle_beta   90.00
_cell.angle_gamma   90.00
#
_symmetry.space_group_name_H-M   'P 1'
#
loop_
_entity.id
_entity.type
_entity.pdbx_description
1 polymer ?
#
loop_
_entity_poly.entity_id
_entity_poly.type
_entity_poly.pdbx_seq_one_letter_code
_entity_poly.pdbx_strand_id
1 'polypeptide(L)'
;MSVEERPSSSSSTSSTTSSCMVVDPLLKDLSEKKQNFRRNVVSLAAELKEVRNRLASQEQSFVRETLTRQVAESKAKKMEEEISKLQKNLEQKDGQLQISSLNTEKYLKQLDDLRSQLSATQATADASAASAQSAQLQCLALLKELDEKNSSLKEHEVRVNKLGEQLDLLQKDLQARESSQMQLKDEVLRIEHDIMQALAKSGANKDCELRKILDEVSPKNIEKMNKLLTSKDEEIAKLRDEIRIMSAHWKLKTKELESQLEKHRRADQELKKRIMKLEFCLQEARTQTRKLQRMGERRDKAIKELRDQLATKQVGTSSNDKQNFWESSGFKIVVSMSMLVLVLFSKR
;
A
#
# COMPACT_ATOMS: atom_id res chain seq x y z
N MET A 1 -29.40 78.65 45.02
CA MET A 1 -29.79 78.31 46.41
C MET A 1 -28.54 78.49 47.25
N SER A 2 -28.43 79.32 48.28
CA SER A 2 -29.29 80.33 48.94
C SER A 2 -28.30 81.31 49.62
N VAL A 3 -28.51 82.63 49.55
CA VAL A 3 -28.92 83.51 50.68
C VAL A 3 -27.95 83.42 51.87
N GLU A 4 -27.20 84.47 52.20
CA GLU A 4 -27.44 85.40 53.34
C GLU A 4 -26.13 86.23 53.45
N GLU A 5 -26.01 87.45 53.98
CA GLU A 5 -26.91 88.48 54.47
C GLU A 5 -26.00 89.71 54.70
N ARG A 6 -26.53 90.92 54.49
CA ARG A 6 -25.97 92.16 55.06
C ARG A 6 -26.31 92.21 56.55
N PRO A 7 -25.60 93.03 57.33
CA PRO A 7 -26.32 94.21 57.83
C PRO A 7 -25.54 95.52 57.67
N SER A 8 -26.32 96.55 57.36
CA SER A 8 -26.07 97.98 57.53
C SER A 8 -26.17 98.32 59.04
N SER A 9 -25.51 99.37 59.57
CA SER A 9 -26.12 100.69 59.89
C SER A 9 -25.10 101.46 60.76
N SER A 10 -24.47 102.54 60.30
CA SER A 10 -24.85 103.98 60.43
C SER A 10 -24.72 104.61 61.81
N SER A 11 -23.85 105.63 61.95
CA SER A 11 -24.16 106.98 62.50
C SER A 11 -22.84 107.81 62.60
N SER A 12 -22.68 108.89 61.84
CA SER A 12 -23.05 110.30 62.08
C SER A 12 -22.09 111.10 62.99
N THR A 13 -21.31 111.98 62.35
CA THR A 13 -20.99 113.38 62.70
C THR A 13 -20.69 113.79 64.15
N SER A 14 -19.50 114.36 64.36
CA SER A 14 -19.37 115.77 64.79
C SER A 14 -17.94 116.28 64.63
N SER A 15 -17.85 117.46 64.03
CA SER A 15 -16.66 118.29 63.88
C SER A 15 -16.24 118.90 65.22
N THR A 16 -14.95 118.82 65.58
CA THR A 16 -14.32 119.83 66.45
C THR A 16 -12.84 119.96 66.11
N THR A 17 -12.55 121.07 65.45
CA THR A 17 -11.34 121.90 65.49
C THR A 17 -10.05 121.34 66.10
N SER A 18 -9.00 121.46 65.29
CA SER A 18 -7.73 122.09 65.65
C SER A 18 -7.11 121.64 66.97
N SER A 19 -6.21 120.67 66.85
CA SER A 19 -4.94 120.83 67.52
C SER A 19 -3.86 120.27 66.61
N CYS A 20 -3.10 121.19 66.03
CA CYS A 20 -1.78 120.98 65.48
C CYS A 20 -0.86 120.47 66.61
N MET A 21 -1.12 119.25 67.07
CA MET A 21 -0.17 118.50 67.87
C MET A 21 0.74 117.87 66.84
N VAL A 22 1.84 118.58 66.59
CA VAL A 22 3.11 117.97 66.20
C VAL A 22 3.32 116.82 67.19
N VAL A 23 2.77 115.65 66.86
CA VAL A 23 3.10 114.42 67.56
C VAL A 23 4.61 114.33 67.42
N ASP A 24 5.30 114.31 68.56
CA ASP A 24 6.73 114.07 68.61
C ASP A 24 7.07 113.00 67.56
N PRO A 25 7.89 113.30 66.54
CA PRO A 25 8.12 112.40 65.40
C PRO A 25 8.42 110.97 65.84
N LEU A 26 9.03 110.80 67.03
CA LEU A 26 9.33 109.51 67.65
C LEU A 26 8.08 108.74 68.14
N LEU A 27 7.07 109.41 68.71
CA LEU A 27 5.84 108.76 69.19
C LEU A 27 4.89 108.37 68.04
N LYS A 28 4.84 109.17 66.96
CA LYS A 28 4.08 108.85 65.75
C LYS A 28 4.67 107.61 65.07
N ASP A 29 5.99 107.57 64.93
CA ASP A 29 6.75 106.42 64.41
C ASP A 29 6.54 105.16 65.25
N LEU A 30 6.51 105.26 66.59
CA LEU A 30 6.17 104.14 67.49
C LEU A 30 4.74 103.61 67.27
N SER A 31 3.76 104.49 67.11
CA SER A 31 2.37 104.09 66.86
C SER A 31 2.17 103.43 65.49
N GLU A 32 2.88 103.93 64.47
CA GLU A 32 2.88 103.42 63.10
C GLU A 32 3.60 102.08 63.01
N LYS A 33 4.75 101.92 63.69
CA LYS A 33 5.44 100.63 63.88
C LYS A 33 4.56 99.62 64.61
N LYS A 34 3.83 100.01 65.66
CA LYS A 34 2.90 99.12 66.38
C LYS A 34 1.75 98.66 65.49
N GLN A 35 1.16 99.55 64.69
CA GLN A 35 0.11 99.18 63.74
C GLN A 35 0.65 98.30 62.60
N ASN A 36 1.82 98.60 62.06
CA ASN A 36 2.48 97.78 61.04
C ASN A 36 2.82 96.39 61.59
N PHE A 37 3.34 96.29 62.81
CA PHE A 37 3.56 95.02 63.47
C PHE A 37 2.26 94.21 63.61
N ARG A 38 1.16 94.84 64.05
CA ARG A 38 -0.15 94.18 64.12
C ARG A 38 -0.63 93.68 62.75
N ARG A 39 -0.51 94.48 61.68
CA ARG A 39 -0.85 94.05 60.31
C ARG A 39 0.03 92.89 59.85
N ASN A 40 1.34 92.94 60.13
CA ASN A 40 2.28 91.88 59.78
C ASN A 40 1.97 90.58 60.53
N VAL A 41 1.62 90.64 61.82
CA VAL A 41 1.21 89.46 62.61
C VAL A 41 -0.08 88.86 62.05
N VAL A 42 -1.05 89.69 61.66
CA VAL A 42 -2.31 89.22 61.03
C VAL A 42 -2.04 88.61 59.65
N SER A 43 -1.17 89.23 58.82
CA SER A 43 -0.73 88.68 57.53
C SER A 43 -0.04 87.33 57.70
N LEU A 44 0.91 87.24 58.63
CA LEU A 44 1.63 86.02 58.94
C LEU A 44 0.70 84.91 59.43
N ALA A 45 -0.31 85.24 60.25
CA ALA A 45 -1.32 84.27 60.68
C ALA A 45 -2.19 83.76 59.51
N ALA A 46 -2.53 84.64 58.55
CA ALA A 46 -3.25 84.27 57.34
C ALA A 46 -2.40 83.38 56.42
N GLU A 47 -1.14 83.72 56.21
CA GLU A 47 -0.17 82.91 55.44
C GLU A 47 0.05 81.54 56.09
N LEU A 48 0.22 81.46 57.41
CA LEU A 48 0.33 80.18 58.12
C LEU A 48 -0.92 79.32 57.97
N LYS A 49 -2.11 79.94 58.01
CA LYS A 49 -3.37 79.24 57.78
C LYS A 49 -3.48 78.73 56.34
N GLU A 50 -3.07 79.52 55.36
CA GLU A 50 -3.04 79.11 53.95
C GLU A 50 -2.06 77.96 53.72
N VAL A 51 -0.83 78.06 54.23
CA VAL A 51 0.18 77.00 54.13
C VAL A 51 -0.32 75.72 54.79
N ARG A 52 -0.97 75.81 55.95
CA ARG A 52 -1.58 74.66 56.62
C ARG A 52 -2.69 74.02 55.78
N ASN A 53 -3.56 74.83 55.17
CA ASN A 53 -4.62 74.34 54.28
C ASN A 53 -4.05 73.66 53.03
N ARG A 54 -3.01 74.25 52.42
CA ARG A 54 -2.28 73.65 51.29
C ARG A 54 -1.65 72.31 51.69
N LEU A 55 -0.98 72.25 52.84
CA LEU A 55 -0.39 71.01 53.36
C LEU A 55 -1.46 69.94 53.56
N ALA A 56 -2.60 70.26 54.19
CA ALA A 56 -3.70 69.32 54.37
C ALA A 56 -4.27 68.82 53.03
N SER A 57 -4.42 69.71 52.04
CA SER A 57 -4.87 69.32 50.70
C SER A 57 -3.88 68.41 49.97
N GLN A 58 -2.58 68.66 50.18
CA GLN A 58 -1.49 67.88 49.60
C GLN A 58 -1.41 66.49 50.24
N GLU A 59 -1.54 66.40 51.56
CA GLU A 59 -1.66 65.13 52.28
C GLU A 59 -2.86 64.31 51.77
N GLN A 60 -4.02 64.95 51.61
CA GLN A 60 -5.21 64.29 51.07
C GLN A 60 -5.01 63.82 49.61
N SER A 61 -4.29 64.57 48.77
CA SER A 61 -3.96 64.11 47.41
C SER A 61 -3.01 62.91 47.43
N PHE A 62 -2.00 62.91 48.29
CA PHE A 62 -1.08 61.77 48.42
C PHE A 62 -1.79 60.50 48.90
N VAL A 63 -2.73 60.62 49.82
CA VAL A 63 -3.55 59.48 50.27
C VAL A 63 -4.39 58.91 49.12
N ARG A 64 -5.08 59.78 48.37
CA ARG A 64 -5.88 59.35 47.21
C ARG A 64 -5.04 58.72 46.10
N GLU A 65 -3.89 59.31 45.81
CA GLU A 65 -2.94 58.78 44.82
C GLU A 65 -2.42 57.40 45.25
N THR A 66 -2.03 57.24 46.52
CA THR A 66 -1.55 55.97 47.07
C THR A 66 -2.61 54.87 46.96
N LEU A 67 -3.86 55.18 47.29
CA LEU A 67 -4.97 54.23 47.16
C LEU A 67 -5.20 53.85 45.70
N THR A 68 -5.20 54.83 44.79
CA THR A 68 -5.39 54.59 43.35
C THR A 68 -4.26 53.75 42.77
N ARG A 69 -3.01 54.00 43.19
CA ARG A 69 -1.83 53.20 42.82
C ARG A 69 -1.95 51.77 43.32
N GLN A 70 -2.40 51.56 44.56
CA GLN A 70 -2.60 50.22 45.12
C GLN A 70 -3.69 49.43 44.37
N VAL A 71 -4.78 50.10 43.97
CA VAL A 71 -5.83 49.49 43.14
C VAL A 71 -5.29 49.13 41.75
N ALA A 72 -4.54 50.04 41.11
CA ALA A 72 -3.92 49.77 39.82
C ALA A 72 -2.89 48.62 39.89
N GLU A 73 -2.08 48.56 40.94
CA GLU A 73 -1.08 47.52 41.16
C GLU A 73 -1.73 46.15 41.38
N SER A 74 -2.80 46.06 42.18
CA SER A 74 -3.54 44.81 42.38
C SER A 74 -4.21 44.32 41.08
N LYS A 75 -4.75 45.24 40.27
CA LYS A 75 -5.29 44.91 38.94
C LYS A 75 -4.20 44.43 37.99
N ALA A 76 -3.04 45.09 37.96
CA ALA A 76 -1.91 44.69 37.13
C ALA A 76 -1.42 43.27 37.49
N LYS A 77 -1.26 42.98 38.79
CA LYS A 77 -0.89 41.64 39.28
C LYS A 77 -1.91 40.58 38.85
N LYS A 78 -3.21 40.86 38.98
CA LYS A 78 -4.26 39.94 38.52
C LYS A 78 -4.21 39.68 37.01
N MET A 79 -3.93 40.71 36.21
CA MET A 79 -3.77 40.56 34.76
C MET A 79 -2.52 39.73 34.41
N GLU A 80 -1.42 39.93 35.12
CA GLU A 80 -0.17 39.18 34.95
C GLU A 80 -0.36 37.68 35.25
N GLU A 81 -1.13 37.36 36.29
CA GLU A 81 -1.52 35.98 36.63
C GLU A 81 -2.36 35.32 35.53
N GLU A 82 -3.35 36.03 34.99
CA GLU A 82 -4.18 35.53 33.88
C GLU A 82 -3.36 35.35 32.59
N ILE A 83 -2.46 36.29 32.27
CA ILE A 83 -1.54 36.15 31.13
C ILE A 83 -0.66 34.91 31.31
N SER A 84 -0.10 34.70 32.50
CA SER A 84 0.73 33.54 32.81
C SER A 84 -0.05 32.23 32.66
N LYS A 85 -1.32 32.21 33.06
CA LYS A 85 -2.21 31.06 32.91
C LYS A 85 -2.56 30.79 31.45
N LEU A 86 -2.88 31.83 30.69
CA LEU A 86 -3.17 31.73 29.26
C LEU A 86 -1.96 31.24 28.48
N GLN A 87 -0.76 31.73 28.80
CA GLN A 87 0.49 31.29 28.16
C GLN A 87 0.74 29.80 28.38
N LYS A 88 0.60 29.30 29.62
CA LYS A 88 0.72 27.86 29.91
C LYS A 88 -0.29 27.00 29.15
N ASN A 89 -1.54 27.48 29.06
CA ASN A 89 -2.58 26.78 28.30
C ASN A 89 -2.26 26.74 26.80
N LEU A 90 -1.71 27.83 26.25
CA LEU A 90 -1.32 27.91 24.85
C LEU A 90 -0.17 26.95 24.53
N GLU A 91 0.89 26.95 25.34
CA GLU A 91 2.01 26.01 25.21
C GLU A 91 1.56 24.54 25.28
N GLN A 92 0.62 24.22 26.17
CA GLN A 92 0.05 22.87 26.25
C GLN A 92 -0.71 22.50 24.96
N LYS A 93 -1.51 23.43 24.41
CA LYS A 93 -2.27 23.20 23.17
C LYS A 93 -1.33 23.07 21.97
N ASP A 94 -0.27 23.85 21.91
CA ASP A 94 0.74 23.73 20.86
C ASP A 94 1.44 22.37 20.91
N GLY A 95 1.80 21.89 22.10
CA GLY A 95 2.34 20.53 22.27
C GLY A 95 1.36 19.44 21.81
N GLN A 96 0.07 19.57 22.13
CA GLN A 96 -0.96 18.64 21.66
C GLN A 96 -1.12 18.68 20.14
N LEU A 97 -1.12 19.87 19.53
CA LEU A 97 -1.19 20.05 18.08
C LEU A 97 0.02 19.42 17.38
N GLN A 98 1.22 19.58 17.95
CA GLN A 98 2.44 19.00 17.40
C GLN A 98 2.38 17.47 17.42
N ILE A 99 1.93 16.86 18.52
CA ILE A 99 1.72 15.40 18.60
C ILE A 99 0.64 14.94 17.61
N SER A 100 -0.47 15.67 17.50
CA SER A 100 -1.55 15.38 16.56
C SER A 100 -1.06 15.45 15.10
N SER A 101 -0.25 16.45 14.78
CA SER A 101 0.37 16.63 13.46
C SER A 101 1.29 15.45 13.11
N LEU A 102 2.19 15.06 14.04
CA LEU A 102 3.07 13.90 13.86
C LEU A 102 2.29 12.59 13.66
N ASN A 103 1.20 12.40 14.40
CA ASN A 103 0.33 11.23 14.23
C ASN A 103 -0.36 11.25 12.85
N THR A 104 -0.84 12.42 12.41
CA THR A 104 -1.48 12.59 11.10
C THR A 104 -0.49 12.26 9.97
N GLU A 105 0.75 12.75 10.07
CA GLU A 105 1.81 12.44 9.10
C GLU A 105 2.13 10.94 9.06
N LYS A 106 2.13 10.26 10.21
CA LYS A 106 2.29 8.81 10.28
C LYS A 106 1.15 8.06 9.57
N TYR A 107 -0.10 8.49 9.76
CA TYR A 107 -1.25 7.88 9.09
C TYR A 107 -1.24 8.13 7.59
N LEU A 108 -0.82 9.31 7.14
CA LEU A 108 -0.64 9.59 5.71
C LEU A 108 0.37 8.65 5.06
N LYS A 109 1.53 8.44 5.70
CA LYS A 109 2.53 7.47 5.21
C LYS A 109 1.96 6.06 5.10
N GLN A 110 1.19 5.61 6.09
CA GLN A 110 0.53 4.30 6.05
C GLN A 110 -0.52 4.20 4.94
N LEU A 111 -1.26 5.27 4.67
CA LEU A 111 -2.21 5.31 3.56
C LEU A 111 -1.51 5.27 2.20
N ASP A 112 -0.39 5.96 2.05
CA ASP A 112 0.41 5.91 0.82
C ASP A 112 0.98 4.50 0.59
N ASP A 113 1.51 3.85 1.63
CA ASP A 113 1.99 2.47 1.56
C ASP A 113 0.87 1.50 1.12
N LEU A 114 -0.32 1.63 1.72
CA LEU A 114 -1.49 0.82 1.36
C LEU A 114 -1.94 1.09 -0.07
N ARG A 115 -1.91 2.35 -0.52
CA ARG A 115 -2.24 2.73 -1.90
C ARG A 115 -1.28 2.10 -2.89
N SER A 116 0.03 2.10 -2.59
CA SER A 116 1.03 1.43 -3.41
C SER A 116 0.82 -0.09 -3.47
N GLN A 117 0.50 -0.73 -2.33
CA GLN A 117 0.18 -2.17 -2.30
C GLN A 117 -1.09 -2.50 -3.10
N LEU A 118 -2.11 -1.65 -3.01
CA LEU A 118 -3.35 -1.82 -3.77
C LEU A 118 -3.09 -1.70 -5.27
N SER A 119 -2.28 -0.72 -5.70
CA SER A 119 -1.91 -0.55 -7.10
C SER A 119 -1.14 -1.76 -7.65
N ALA A 120 -0.18 -2.31 -6.88
CA ALA A 120 0.55 -3.51 -7.26
C ALA A 120 -0.36 -4.76 -7.35
N THR A 121 -1.30 -4.88 -6.41
CA THR A 121 -2.28 -5.97 -6.39
C THR A 121 -3.23 -5.88 -7.59
N GLN A 122 -3.71 -4.67 -7.91
CA GLN A 122 -4.56 -4.42 -9.07
C GLN A 122 -3.84 -4.80 -10.37
N ALA A 123 -2.60 -4.35 -10.56
CA ALA A 123 -1.81 -4.71 -11.74
C ALA A 123 -1.61 -6.23 -11.88
N THR A 124 -1.42 -6.94 -10.77
CA THR A 124 -1.28 -8.39 -10.74
C THR A 124 -2.61 -9.09 -11.09
N ALA A 125 -3.72 -8.59 -10.56
CA ALA A 125 -5.05 -9.09 -10.85
C ALA A 125 -5.40 -8.90 -12.34
N ASP A 126 -5.10 -7.73 -12.90
CA ASP A 126 -5.34 -7.41 -14.31
C ASP A 126 -4.50 -8.30 -15.25
N ALA A 127 -3.21 -8.50 -14.92
CA ALA A 127 -2.35 -9.42 -15.67
C ALA A 127 -2.86 -10.88 -15.59
N SER A 128 -3.35 -11.30 -14.43
CA SER A 128 -3.93 -12.64 -14.24
C SER A 128 -5.23 -12.81 -15.02
N ALA A 129 -6.09 -11.78 -15.04
CA ALA A 129 -7.33 -11.78 -15.82
C ALA A 129 -7.03 -11.86 -17.33
N ALA A 130 -6.07 -11.09 -17.83
CA ALA A 130 -5.64 -11.16 -19.22
C ALA A 130 -5.07 -12.54 -19.58
N SER A 131 -4.27 -13.14 -18.69
CA SER A 131 -3.74 -14.50 -18.88
C SER A 131 -4.85 -15.55 -18.91
N ALA A 132 -5.82 -15.46 -18.00
CA ALA A 132 -6.97 -16.37 -17.97
C ALA A 132 -7.83 -16.26 -19.24
N GLN A 133 -8.08 -15.05 -19.73
CA GLN A 133 -8.79 -14.84 -21.00
C GLN A 133 -8.02 -15.43 -22.19
N SER A 134 -6.69 -15.24 -22.23
CA SER A 134 -5.84 -15.83 -23.27
C SER A 134 -5.90 -17.36 -23.24
N ALA A 135 -5.78 -17.97 -22.06
CA ALA A 135 -5.89 -19.41 -21.89
C ALA A 135 -7.29 -19.93 -22.30
N GLN A 136 -8.36 -19.23 -21.95
CA GLN A 136 -9.71 -19.57 -22.37
C GLN A 136 -9.85 -19.56 -23.90
N LEU A 137 -9.31 -18.53 -24.58
CA LEU A 137 -9.31 -18.46 -26.04
C LEU A 137 -8.53 -19.62 -26.68
N GLN A 138 -7.40 -20.01 -26.10
CA GLN A 138 -6.63 -21.18 -26.55
C GLN A 138 -7.43 -22.47 -26.38
N CYS A 139 -8.09 -22.68 -25.24
CA CYS A 139 -8.96 -23.83 -25.02
C CYS A 139 -10.10 -23.88 -26.03
N LEU A 140 -10.73 -22.74 -26.34
CA LEU A 140 -11.77 -22.66 -27.36
C LEU A 140 -11.27 -22.99 -28.76
N ALA A 141 -10.04 -22.59 -29.11
CA ALA A 141 -9.42 -22.94 -30.38
C ALA A 141 -9.15 -24.45 -30.48
N LEU A 142 -8.59 -25.06 -29.42
CA LEU A 142 -8.35 -26.50 -29.35
C LEU A 142 -9.64 -27.31 -29.40
N LEU A 143 -10.72 -26.82 -28.78
CA LEU A 143 -12.03 -27.47 -28.84
C LEU A 143 -12.53 -27.56 -30.29
N LYS A 144 -12.42 -26.47 -31.05
CA LYS A 144 -12.81 -26.44 -32.47
C LYS A 144 -11.98 -27.43 -33.30
N GLU A 145 -10.66 -27.45 -33.10
CA GLU A 145 -9.79 -28.41 -33.79
C GLU A 145 -10.17 -29.86 -33.46
N LEU A 146 -10.50 -30.14 -32.19
CA LEU A 146 -10.95 -31.47 -31.77
C LEU A 146 -12.26 -31.87 -32.48
N ASP A 147 -13.22 -30.95 -32.60
CA ASP A 147 -14.50 -31.20 -33.28
C ASP A 147 -14.29 -31.49 -34.78
N GLU A 148 -13.39 -30.75 -35.44
CA GLU A 148 -13.00 -30.98 -36.84
C GLU A 148 -12.36 -32.36 -37.02
N LYS A 149 -11.41 -32.72 -36.14
CA LYS A 149 -10.74 -34.03 -36.16
C LYS A 149 -11.73 -35.17 -35.91
N ASN A 150 -12.65 -34.99 -34.98
CA ASN A 150 -13.68 -35.98 -34.67
C ASN A 150 -14.62 -36.20 -35.88
N SER A 151 -14.98 -35.13 -36.59
CA SER A 151 -15.77 -35.21 -37.82
C SER A 151 -15.03 -35.96 -38.92
N SER A 152 -13.75 -35.64 -39.13
CA SER A 152 -12.88 -36.36 -40.08
C SER A 152 -12.73 -37.84 -39.73
N LEU A 153 -12.57 -38.17 -38.44
CA LEU A 153 -12.45 -39.55 -37.97
C LEU A 153 -13.71 -40.37 -38.30
N LYS A 154 -14.90 -39.80 -38.08
CA LYS A 154 -16.17 -40.45 -38.46
C LYS A 154 -16.27 -40.72 -39.96
N GLU A 155 -15.81 -39.78 -40.80
CA GLU A 155 -15.76 -40.03 -42.24
C GLU A 155 -14.80 -41.16 -42.60
N HIS A 156 -13.64 -41.22 -41.96
CA HIS A 156 -12.69 -42.31 -42.14
C HIS A 156 -13.27 -43.65 -41.69
N GLU A 157 -13.98 -43.69 -40.57
CA GLU A 157 -14.70 -44.87 -40.08
C GLU A 157 -15.70 -45.38 -41.12
N VAL A 158 -16.53 -44.49 -41.69
CA VAL A 158 -17.47 -44.86 -42.76
C VAL A 158 -16.76 -45.42 -43.99
N ARG A 159 -15.64 -44.80 -44.41
CA ARG A 159 -14.83 -45.30 -45.55
C ARG A 159 -14.26 -46.69 -45.27
N VAL A 160 -13.75 -46.92 -44.06
CA VAL A 160 -13.19 -48.22 -43.66
C VAL A 160 -14.28 -49.29 -43.62
N ASN A 161 -15.45 -48.98 -43.06
CA ASN A 161 -16.59 -49.91 -43.04
C ASN A 161 -17.00 -50.31 -44.47
N LYS A 162 -17.09 -49.34 -45.39
CA LYS A 162 -17.39 -49.61 -46.80
C LYS A 162 -16.33 -50.49 -47.49
N LEU A 163 -15.04 -50.27 -47.20
CA LEU A 163 -13.97 -51.13 -47.70
C LEU A 163 -14.06 -52.55 -47.12
N GLY A 164 -14.43 -52.67 -45.83
CA GLY A 164 -14.72 -53.96 -45.20
C GLY A 164 -15.83 -54.72 -45.93
N GLU A 165 -16.95 -54.07 -46.21
CA GLU A 165 -18.06 -54.65 -46.99
C GLU A 165 -17.62 -55.10 -48.39
N GLN A 166 -16.78 -54.31 -49.08
CA GLN A 166 -16.24 -54.70 -50.39
C GLN A 166 -15.33 -55.92 -50.30
N LEU A 167 -14.52 -56.02 -49.25
CA LEU A 167 -13.62 -57.13 -49.01
C LEU A 167 -14.42 -58.42 -48.73
N ASP A 168 -15.48 -58.33 -47.95
CA ASP A 168 -16.41 -59.45 -47.69
C ASP A 168 -17.08 -59.96 -48.97
N LEU A 169 -17.50 -59.05 -49.86
CA LEU A 169 -18.06 -59.42 -51.17
C LEU A 169 -17.03 -60.15 -52.04
N LEU A 170 -15.82 -59.60 -52.15
CA LEU A 170 -14.73 -60.21 -52.92
C LEU A 170 -14.34 -61.58 -52.37
N GLN A 171 -14.35 -61.76 -51.05
CA GLN A 171 -14.05 -63.04 -50.42
C GLN A 171 -15.11 -64.10 -50.76
N LYS A 172 -16.41 -63.73 -50.76
CA LYS A 172 -17.50 -64.63 -51.18
C LYS A 172 -17.37 -65.01 -52.66
N ASP A 173 -17.06 -64.05 -53.53
CA ASP A 173 -16.83 -64.30 -54.96
C ASP A 173 -15.63 -65.22 -55.20
N LEU A 174 -14.54 -65.03 -54.45
CA LEU A 174 -13.37 -65.91 -54.51
C LEU A 174 -13.73 -67.34 -54.14
N GLN A 175 -14.46 -67.53 -53.03
CA GLN A 175 -14.90 -68.86 -52.58
C GLN A 175 -15.84 -69.53 -53.60
N ALA A 176 -16.74 -68.77 -54.23
CA ALA A 176 -17.58 -69.27 -55.32
C ALA A 176 -16.75 -69.69 -56.54
N ARG A 177 -15.72 -68.92 -56.91
CA ARG A 177 -14.79 -69.30 -57.98
C ARG A 177 -13.97 -70.55 -57.64
N GLU A 178 -13.48 -70.67 -56.41
CA GLU A 178 -12.75 -71.87 -55.96
C GLU A 178 -13.61 -73.13 -56.05
N SER A 179 -14.87 -73.06 -55.59
CA SER A 179 -15.79 -74.21 -55.66
C SER A 179 -16.13 -74.62 -57.10
N SER A 180 -16.44 -73.65 -57.98
CA SER A 180 -16.67 -73.91 -59.41
C SER A 180 -15.42 -74.44 -60.13
N GLN A 181 -14.22 -73.95 -59.77
CA GLN A 181 -12.96 -74.45 -60.32
C GLN A 181 -12.69 -75.89 -59.88
N MET A 182 -12.97 -76.25 -58.62
CA MET A 182 -12.84 -77.64 -58.16
C MET A 182 -13.82 -78.57 -58.88
N GLN A 183 -15.08 -78.16 -59.05
CA GLN A 183 -16.06 -78.93 -59.82
C GLN A 183 -15.61 -79.12 -61.27
N LEU A 184 -15.10 -78.06 -61.92
CA LEU A 184 -14.58 -78.15 -63.28
C LEU A 184 -13.38 -79.09 -63.37
N LYS A 185 -12.46 -79.03 -62.40
CA LYS A 185 -11.31 -79.94 -62.31
C LYS A 185 -11.76 -81.40 -62.19
N ASP A 186 -12.74 -81.68 -61.34
CA ASP A 186 -13.27 -83.03 -61.15
C ASP A 186 -13.98 -83.55 -62.42
N GLU A 187 -14.72 -82.69 -63.13
CA GLU A 187 -15.32 -83.01 -64.43
C GLU A 187 -14.27 -83.29 -65.50
N VAL A 188 -13.24 -82.44 -65.61
CA VAL A 188 -12.14 -82.64 -66.55
C VAL A 188 -11.43 -83.95 -66.27
N LEU A 189 -11.10 -84.26 -65.01
CA LEU A 189 -10.49 -85.53 -64.64
C LEU A 189 -11.35 -86.75 -65.02
N ARG A 190 -12.68 -86.65 -64.84
CA ARG A 190 -13.62 -87.68 -65.28
C ARG A 190 -13.59 -87.87 -66.79
N ILE A 191 -13.72 -86.78 -67.56
CA ILE A 191 -13.70 -86.81 -69.02
C ILE A 191 -12.35 -87.34 -69.53
N GLU A 192 -11.23 -86.89 -68.95
CA GLU A 192 -9.89 -87.38 -69.28
C GLU A 192 -9.78 -88.89 -69.04
N HIS A 193 -10.32 -89.39 -67.93
CA HIS A 193 -10.35 -90.82 -67.66
C HIS A 193 -11.21 -91.59 -68.69
N ASP A 194 -12.38 -91.06 -69.03
CA ASP A 194 -13.28 -91.64 -70.03
C ASP A 194 -12.63 -91.67 -71.42
N ILE A 195 -11.94 -90.59 -71.82
CA ILE A 195 -11.16 -90.52 -73.06
C ILE A 195 -10.01 -91.52 -73.04
N MET A 196 -9.24 -91.57 -71.95
CA MET A 196 -8.12 -92.51 -71.81
C MET A 196 -8.61 -93.95 -71.91
N GLN A 197 -9.74 -94.27 -71.27
CA GLN A 197 -10.37 -95.58 -71.34
C GLN A 197 -10.91 -95.88 -72.75
N ALA A 198 -11.53 -94.90 -73.42
CA ALA A 198 -12.00 -95.03 -74.80
C ALA A 198 -10.84 -95.24 -75.78
N LEU A 199 -9.72 -94.52 -75.63
CA LEU A 199 -8.50 -94.70 -76.42
C LEU A 199 -7.86 -96.07 -76.18
N ALA A 200 -7.82 -96.53 -74.92
CA ALA A 200 -7.33 -97.87 -74.59
C ALA A 200 -8.22 -98.98 -75.19
N LYS A 201 -9.54 -98.76 -75.26
CA LYS A 201 -10.52 -99.65 -75.91
C LYS A 201 -10.50 -99.57 -77.44
N SER A 202 -10.14 -98.42 -78.01
CA SER A 202 -10.19 -98.13 -79.46
C SER A 202 -9.02 -98.72 -80.24
N GLY A 203 -7.88 -99.04 -79.60
CA GLY A 203 -6.78 -99.77 -80.23
C GLY A 203 -6.04 -99.00 -81.34
N ALA A 204 -4.79 -98.61 -81.05
CA ALA A 204 -3.74 -98.24 -82.00
C ALA A 204 -4.02 -97.09 -82.98
N ASN A 205 -3.72 -95.85 -82.58
CA ASN A 205 -3.20 -94.86 -83.53
C ASN A 205 -2.17 -93.94 -82.85
N LYS A 206 -0.96 -93.86 -83.42
CA LYS A 206 0.23 -93.25 -82.78
C LYS A 206 0.35 -91.73 -82.96
N ASP A 207 -0.63 -91.09 -83.58
CA ASP A 207 -0.59 -89.64 -83.82
C ASP A 207 -1.77 -88.96 -83.12
N CYS A 208 -1.51 -88.44 -81.91
CA CYS A 208 -2.45 -87.57 -81.21
C CYS A 208 -1.88 -86.15 -81.16
N GLU A 209 -2.48 -85.27 -81.98
CA GLU A 209 -2.38 -83.80 -81.93
C GLU A 209 -2.58 -83.24 -80.49
N LEU A 210 -3.22 -84.00 -79.58
CA LEU A 210 -3.30 -83.69 -78.15
C LEU A 210 -1.95 -83.58 -77.43
N ARG A 211 -0.91 -84.27 -77.91
CA ARG A 211 0.46 -84.13 -77.38
C ARG A 211 1.11 -82.80 -77.80
N LYS A 212 0.75 -82.25 -78.96
CA LYS A 212 1.18 -80.91 -79.40
C LYS A 212 0.49 -79.79 -78.61
N ILE A 213 -0.79 -79.96 -78.28
CA ILE A 213 -1.53 -78.95 -77.48
C ILE A 213 -0.99 -78.88 -76.04
N LEU A 214 -0.49 -79.98 -75.49
CA LEU A 214 0.18 -80.00 -74.19
C LEU A 214 1.52 -79.22 -74.21
N ASP A 215 2.25 -79.27 -75.33
CA ASP A 215 3.48 -78.49 -75.56
C ASP A 215 3.19 -77.00 -75.84
N GLU A 216 1.97 -76.65 -76.27
CA GLU A 216 1.50 -75.28 -76.51
C GLU A 216 1.13 -74.51 -75.24
N VAL A 217 1.10 -75.14 -74.06
CA VAL A 217 1.12 -74.50 -72.72
C VAL A 217 2.52 -73.91 -72.41
N SER A 218 3.15 -73.40 -73.48
CA SER A 218 4.56 -73.16 -73.75
C SER A 218 5.20 -72.03 -72.91
N PRO A 219 6.54 -72.09 -72.66
CA PRO A 219 7.34 -71.12 -71.87
C PRO A 219 7.14 -69.62 -72.13
N LYS A 220 6.56 -69.23 -73.27
CA LYS A 220 6.21 -67.83 -73.59
C LYS A 220 5.17 -67.22 -72.64
N ASN A 221 4.28 -68.01 -72.04
CA ASN A 221 3.33 -67.50 -71.03
C ASN A 221 4.02 -67.31 -69.66
N ILE A 222 4.94 -68.21 -69.31
CA ILE A 222 5.76 -68.14 -68.09
C ILE A 222 6.67 -66.90 -68.12
N GLU A 223 7.25 -66.60 -69.29
CA GLU A 223 8.10 -65.44 -69.48
C GLU A 223 7.35 -64.10 -69.32
N LYS A 224 6.07 -64.05 -69.72
CA LYS A 224 5.20 -62.88 -69.48
C LYS A 224 4.85 -62.70 -68.00
N MET A 225 4.57 -63.80 -67.28
CA MET A 225 4.36 -63.74 -65.83
C MET A 225 5.62 -63.29 -65.08
N ASN A 226 6.80 -63.77 -65.48
CA ASN A 226 8.06 -63.37 -64.85
C ASN A 226 8.35 -61.87 -65.02
N LYS A 227 8.06 -61.28 -66.19
CA LYS A 227 8.21 -59.82 -66.39
C LYS A 227 7.29 -59.01 -65.48
N LEU A 228 6.06 -59.48 -65.26
CA LEU A 228 5.12 -58.82 -64.36
C LEU A 228 5.58 -58.92 -62.90
N LEU A 229 6.10 -60.08 -62.49
CA LEU A 229 6.66 -60.29 -61.15
C LEU A 229 7.85 -59.36 -60.89
N THR A 230 8.79 -59.23 -61.84
CA THR A 230 9.93 -58.31 -61.68
C THR A 230 9.50 -56.85 -61.53
N SER A 231 8.46 -56.40 -62.25
CA SER A 231 7.95 -55.03 -62.09
C SER A 231 7.33 -54.81 -60.70
N LYS A 232 6.65 -55.84 -60.16
CA LYS A 232 6.07 -55.78 -58.82
C LYS A 232 7.15 -55.78 -57.74
N ASP A 233 8.23 -56.54 -57.91
CA ASP A 233 9.35 -56.53 -56.98
C ASP A 233 10.05 -55.16 -56.90
N GLU A 234 10.17 -54.45 -58.03
CA GLU A 234 10.68 -53.07 -58.07
C GLU A 234 9.77 -52.07 -57.37
N GLU A 235 8.44 -52.17 -57.55
CA GLU A 235 7.45 -51.35 -56.82
C GLU A 235 7.53 -51.60 -55.31
N ILE A 236 7.65 -52.87 -54.89
CA ILE A 236 7.80 -53.25 -53.47
C ILE A 236 9.13 -52.72 -52.91
N ALA A 237 10.20 -52.67 -53.70
CA ALA A 237 11.47 -52.08 -53.27
C ALA A 237 11.34 -50.57 -53.02
N LYS A 238 10.68 -49.82 -53.92
CA LYS A 238 10.45 -48.37 -53.76
C LYS A 238 9.61 -48.07 -52.52
N LEU A 239 8.52 -48.81 -52.31
CA LEU A 239 7.68 -48.65 -51.11
C LEU A 239 8.45 -48.93 -49.82
N ARG A 240 9.34 -49.94 -49.83
CA ARG A 240 10.21 -50.22 -48.68
C ARG A 240 11.16 -49.07 -48.37
N ASP A 241 11.73 -48.43 -49.39
CA ASP A 241 12.62 -47.29 -49.21
C ASP A 241 11.87 -46.04 -48.72
N GLU A 242 10.67 -45.77 -49.25
CA GLU A 242 9.80 -44.69 -48.76
C GLU A 242 9.41 -44.89 -47.28
N ILE A 243 9.03 -46.12 -46.90
CA ILE A 243 8.75 -46.47 -45.50
C ILE A 243 10.00 -46.23 -44.63
N ARG A 244 11.20 -46.60 -45.11
CA ARG A 244 12.45 -46.38 -44.38
C ARG A 244 12.73 -44.88 -44.16
N ILE A 245 12.56 -44.05 -45.20
CA ILE A 245 12.74 -42.60 -45.13
C ILE A 245 11.74 -41.98 -44.15
N MET A 246 10.45 -42.34 -44.28
CA MET A 246 9.40 -41.85 -43.41
C MET A 246 9.64 -42.26 -41.95
N SER A 247 10.05 -43.50 -41.71
CA SER A 247 10.41 -44.00 -40.37
C SER A 247 11.58 -43.21 -39.76
N ALA A 248 12.62 -42.91 -40.54
CA ALA A 248 13.72 -42.08 -40.09
C ALA A 248 13.27 -40.65 -39.75
N HIS A 249 12.41 -40.05 -40.57
CA HIS A 249 11.84 -38.73 -40.31
C HIS A 249 11.03 -38.72 -39.00
N TRP A 250 10.13 -39.69 -38.82
CA TRP A 250 9.36 -39.83 -37.59
C TRP A 250 10.25 -40.01 -36.37
N LYS A 251 11.30 -40.84 -36.45
CA LYS A 251 12.25 -41.03 -35.35
C LYS A 251 12.98 -39.74 -34.97
N LEU A 252 13.38 -38.92 -35.95
CA LEU A 252 13.98 -37.60 -35.68
C LEU A 252 12.97 -36.64 -35.06
N LYS A 253 11.74 -36.61 -35.57
CA LYS A 253 10.67 -35.77 -35.02
C LYS A 253 10.35 -36.13 -33.57
N THR A 254 10.31 -37.42 -33.24
CA THR A 254 10.13 -37.89 -31.85
C THR A 254 11.25 -37.40 -30.94
N LYS A 255 12.52 -37.52 -31.35
CA LYS A 255 13.67 -37.03 -30.55
C LYS A 255 13.64 -35.52 -30.33
N GLU A 256 13.22 -34.74 -31.33
CA GLU A 256 13.08 -33.29 -31.19
C GLU A 256 12.00 -32.93 -30.15
N LEU A 257 10.84 -33.60 -30.20
CA LEU A 257 9.77 -33.39 -29.21
C LEU A 257 10.21 -33.80 -27.80
N GLU A 258 10.93 -34.92 -27.65
CA GLU A 258 11.49 -35.36 -26.36
C GLU A 258 12.49 -34.32 -25.80
N SER A 259 13.35 -33.75 -26.65
CA SER A 259 14.29 -32.68 -26.28
C SER A 259 13.56 -31.42 -25.79
N GLN A 260 12.48 -31.01 -26.47
CA GLN A 260 11.66 -29.88 -26.06
C GLN A 260 10.97 -30.14 -24.71
N LEU A 261 10.44 -31.35 -24.50
CA LEU A 261 9.79 -31.73 -23.25
C LEU A 261 10.78 -31.71 -22.08
N GLU A 262 12.02 -32.20 -22.28
CA GLU A 262 13.05 -32.16 -21.25
C GLU A 262 13.53 -30.73 -20.95
N LYS A 263 13.57 -29.83 -21.96
CA LYS A 263 13.84 -28.40 -21.73
C LYS A 263 12.76 -27.76 -20.85
N HIS A 264 11.48 -28.01 -21.15
CA HIS A 264 10.36 -27.54 -20.32
C HIS A 264 10.47 -28.08 -18.89
N ARG A 265 10.77 -29.36 -18.74
CA ARG A 265 10.94 -30.00 -17.42
C ARG A 265 12.03 -29.33 -16.57
N ARG A 266 13.15 -28.92 -17.18
CA ARG A 266 14.23 -28.18 -16.48
C ARG A 266 13.80 -26.78 -16.09
N ALA A 267 13.14 -26.05 -16.99
CA ALA A 267 12.61 -24.72 -16.70
C ALA A 267 11.61 -24.75 -15.53
N ASP A 268 10.73 -25.75 -15.49
CA ASP A 268 9.77 -25.94 -14.39
C ASP A 268 10.48 -26.22 -13.05
N GLN A 269 11.55 -27.01 -13.06
CA GLN A 269 12.35 -27.25 -11.86
C GLN A 269 13.04 -25.98 -11.35
N GLU A 270 13.55 -25.13 -12.24
CA GLU A 270 14.13 -23.84 -11.86
C GLU A 270 13.07 -22.88 -11.30
N LEU A 271 11.90 -22.81 -11.94
CA LEU A 271 10.77 -22.04 -11.42
C LEU A 271 10.35 -22.53 -10.05
N LYS A 272 10.22 -23.85 -9.86
CA LYS A 272 9.91 -24.45 -8.55
C LYS A 272 10.93 -24.08 -7.48
N LYS A 273 12.24 -24.08 -7.81
CA LYS A 273 13.30 -23.62 -6.90
C LYS A 273 13.15 -22.15 -6.53
N ARG A 274 12.81 -21.27 -7.50
CA ARG A 274 12.58 -19.84 -7.24
C ARG A 274 11.34 -19.62 -6.37
N ILE A 275 10.26 -20.33 -6.62
CA ILE A 275 9.03 -20.29 -5.82
C ILE A 275 9.34 -20.68 -4.37
N MET A 276 10.04 -21.80 -4.14
CA MET A 276 10.43 -22.21 -2.78
C MET A 276 11.27 -21.14 -2.05
N LYS A 277 12.20 -20.48 -2.76
CA LYS A 277 12.98 -19.37 -2.18
C LYS A 277 12.08 -18.19 -1.80
N LEU A 278 11.14 -17.82 -2.66
CA LEU A 278 10.21 -16.73 -2.39
C LEU A 278 9.26 -17.05 -1.23
N GLU A 279 8.76 -18.28 -1.15
CA GLU A 279 7.94 -18.76 -0.03
C GLU A 279 8.70 -18.68 1.30
N PHE A 280 9.99 -19.05 1.29
CA PHE A 280 10.85 -18.93 2.46
C PHE A 280 11.01 -17.46 2.88
N CYS A 281 11.37 -16.57 1.96
CA CYS A 281 11.51 -15.13 2.24
C CYS A 281 10.20 -14.51 2.75
N LEU A 282 9.07 -14.89 2.16
CA LEU A 282 7.74 -14.44 2.58
C LEU A 282 7.41 -14.92 4.00
N GLN A 283 7.72 -16.17 4.32
CA GLN A 283 7.51 -16.70 5.65
C GLN A 283 8.40 -16.00 6.69
N GLU A 284 9.66 -15.72 6.35
CA GLU A 284 10.57 -14.95 7.18
C GLU A 284 10.02 -13.53 7.43
N ALA A 285 9.63 -12.82 6.38
CA ALA A 285 9.02 -11.49 6.48
C ALA A 285 7.78 -11.50 7.40
N ARG A 286 6.89 -12.50 7.26
CA ARG A 286 5.73 -12.68 8.15
C ARG A 286 6.15 -12.86 9.61
N THR A 287 7.19 -13.65 9.89
CA THR A 287 7.68 -13.82 11.27
C THR A 287 8.27 -12.54 11.83
N GLN A 288 9.00 -11.76 11.03
CA GLN A 288 9.54 -10.46 11.44
C GLN A 288 8.42 -9.46 11.72
N THR A 289 7.39 -9.39 10.87
CA THR A 289 6.20 -8.55 11.10
C THR A 289 5.51 -8.89 12.41
N ARG A 290 5.34 -10.18 12.74
CA ARG A 290 4.76 -10.60 14.04
C ARG A 290 5.64 -10.18 15.22
N LYS A 291 6.97 -10.22 15.10
CA LYS A 291 7.89 -9.74 16.15
C LYS A 291 7.74 -8.23 16.35
N LEU A 292 7.71 -7.46 15.27
CA LEU A 292 7.51 -6.01 15.30
C LEU A 292 6.16 -5.65 15.92
N GLN A 293 5.10 -6.38 15.59
CA GLN A 293 3.78 -6.20 16.18
C GLN A 293 3.79 -6.39 17.70
N ARG A 294 4.41 -7.47 18.20
CA ARG A 294 4.57 -7.68 19.66
C ARG A 294 5.40 -6.59 20.33
N MET A 295 6.45 -6.10 19.67
CA MET A 295 7.23 -4.97 20.20
C MET A 295 6.43 -3.66 20.18
N GLY A 296 5.56 -3.47 19.18
CA GLY A 296 4.57 -2.40 19.15
C GLY A 296 3.63 -2.47 20.34
N GLU A 297 2.96 -3.61 20.54
CA GLU A 297 2.03 -3.83 21.65
C GLU A 297 2.68 -3.62 23.02
N ARG A 298 3.94 -4.04 23.22
CA ARG A 298 4.67 -3.76 24.46
C ARG A 298 4.94 -2.28 24.67
N ARG A 299 5.34 -1.56 23.62
CA ARG A 299 5.52 -0.10 23.69
C ARG A 299 4.21 0.60 23.98
N ASP A 300 3.12 0.18 23.34
CA ASP A 300 1.79 0.76 23.55
C ASP A 300 1.29 0.51 24.98
N LYS A 301 1.54 -0.67 25.55
CA LYS A 301 1.28 -0.97 26.96
C LYS A 301 2.09 -0.07 27.90
N ALA A 302 3.39 0.09 27.66
CA ALA A 302 4.24 0.97 28.47
C ALA A 302 3.80 2.45 28.39
N ILE A 303 3.41 2.91 27.20
CA ILE A 303 2.87 4.26 27.01
C ILE A 303 1.54 4.43 27.76
N LYS A 304 0.68 3.42 27.73
CA LYS A 304 -0.59 3.42 28.46
C LYS A 304 -0.37 3.47 29.98
N GLU A 305 0.55 2.66 30.49
CA GLU A 305 0.91 2.65 31.91
C GLU A 305 1.51 3.99 32.36
N LEU A 306 2.38 4.60 31.57
CA LEU A 306 2.90 5.94 31.84
C LEU A 306 1.79 7.01 31.86
N ARG A 307 0.80 6.92 30.97
CA ARG A 307 -0.38 7.81 30.99
C ARG A 307 -1.21 7.60 32.26
N ASP A 308 -1.45 6.34 32.64
CA ASP A 308 -2.23 6.00 33.83
C ASP A 308 -1.51 6.42 35.13
N GLN A 309 -0.18 6.30 35.20
CA GLN A 309 0.66 6.84 36.29
C GLN A 309 0.59 8.37 36.37
N LEU A 310 0.55 9.04 35.22
CA LEU A 310 0.42 10.51 35.16
C LEU A 310 -0.97 10.95 35.63
N ALA A 311 -2.03 10.22 35.23
CA ALA A 311 -3.40 10.46 35.67
C ALA A 311 -3.60 10.19 37.17
N THR A 312 -3.01 9.12 37.71
CA THR A 312 -3.07 8.81 39.15
C THR A 312 -2.25 9.78 40.01
N LYS A 313 -1.10 10.29 39.55
CA LYS A 313 -0.42 11.42 40.20
C LYS A 313 -1.26 12.71 40.20
N GLN A 314 -2.07 12.91 39.17
CA GLN A 314 -2.97 14.06 39.06
C GLN A 314 -4.18 13.96 40.01
N VAL A 315 -4.62 12.74 40.36
CA VAL A 315 -5.76 12.48 41.25
C VAL A 315 -5.34 12.23 42.71
N GLY A 316 -4.08 11.81 42.96
CA GLY A 316 -3.56 11.47 44.29
C GLY A 316 -2.80 12.57 45.04
N THR A 317 -2.66 13.78 44.48
CA THR A 317 -1.92 14.88 45.15
C THR A 317 -2.87 16.02 45.54
N SER A 318 -3.79 15.72 46.46
CA SER A 318 -4.38 16.71 47.37
C SER A 318 -3.62 16.75 48.70
N SER A 319 -2.29 16.59 48.65
CA SER A 319 -1.42 16.72 49.81
C SER A 319 -0.52 17.94 49.59
N ASN A 320 -0.84 18.95 50.36
CA ASN A 320 -0.20 20.24 50.46
C ASN A 320 1.20 20.07 51.05
N ASP A 321 2.22 19.82 50.23
CA ASP A 321 3.61 20.09 50.60
C ASP A 321 4.33 20.70 49.41
N LYS A 322 4.44 22.03 49.44
CA LYS A 322 5.34 22.81 48.60
C LYS A 322 6.78 22.47 48.98
N GLN A 323 7.30 21.35 48.50
CA GLN A 323 8.73 21.15 48.47
C GLN A 323 9.29 22.07 47.39
N ASN A 324 9.95 23.14 47.81
CA ASN A 324 10.53 24.14 46.93
C ASN A 324 11.46 23.44 45.92
N PHE A 325 11.14 23.57 44.64
CA PHE A 325 11.96 23.06 43.53
C PHE A 325 13.44 23.45 43.64
N TRP A 326 13.71 24.61 44.24
CA TRP A 326 15.03 25.15 44.57
C TRP A 326 15.84 24.31 45.57
N GLU A 327 15.19 23.44 46.36
CA GLU A 327 15.85 22.58 47.34
C GLU A 327 16.15 21.17 46.84
N SER A 328 15.64 20.81 45.65
CA SER A 328 15.92 19.52 45.00
C SER A 328 17.42 19.33 44.83
N SER A 329 17.94 18.22 45.34
CA SER A 329 19.36 17.86 45.23
C SER A 329 19.87 17.90 43.77
N GLY A 330 19.00 17.62 42.79
CA GLY A 330 19.34 17.73 41.37
C GLY A 330 19.59 19.16 40.90
N PHE A 331 18.81 20.14 41.37
CA PHE A 331 19.00 21.55 41.02
C PHE A 331 20.29 22.12 41.62
N LYS A 332 20.59 21.76 42.87
CA LYS A 332 21.87 22.14 43.53
C LYS A 332 23.09 21.62 42.78
N ILE A 333 23.02 20.40 42.23
CA ILE A 333 24.10 19.81 41.42
C ILE A 333 24.29 20.59 40.10
N VAL A 334 23.19 20.93 39.40
CA VAL A 334 23.25 21.69 38.14
C VAL A 334 23.82 23.09 38.35
N VAL A 335 23.40 23.78 39.42
CA VAL A 335 23.95 25.12 39.76
C VAL A 335 25.43 25.02 40.14
N SER A 336 25.82 24.01 40.93
CA SER A 336 27.22 23.79 41.32
C SER A 336 28.12 23.51 40.11
N MET A 337 27.68 22.67 39.16
CA MET A 337 28.42 22.42 37.92
C MET A 337 28.47 23.63 37.00
N SER A 338 27.38 24.39 36.90
CA SER A 338 27.34 25.61 36.09
C SER A 338 28.31 26.67 36.64
N MET A 339 28.43 26.79 37.97
CA MET A 339 29.38 27.69 38.60
C MET A 339 30.83 27.23 38.40
N LEU A 340 31.11 25.92 38.43
CA LEU A 340 32.44 25.37 38.19
C LEU A 340 32.91 25.61 36.74
N VAL A 341 31.99 25.48 35.78
CA VAL A 341 32.23 25.81 34.38
C VAL A 341 32.52 27.29 34.21
N LEU A 342 31.73 28.18 34.84
CA LEU A 342 31.98 29.62 34.79
C LEU A 342 33.36 30.01 35.38
N VAL A 343 33.75 29.42 36.52
CA VAL A 343 35.07 29.65 37.14
C VAL A 343 36.22 29.16 36.24
N LEU A 344 36.04 28.04 35.53
CA LEU A 344 37.02 27.56 34.57
C LEU A 344 37.14 28.46 33.33
N PHE A 345 36.04 29.08 32.89
CA PHE A 345 36.04 30.03 31.77
C PHE A 345 36.54 31.43 32.16
N SER A 346 36.45 31.84 33.43
CA SER A 346 37.00 33.12 33.93
C SER A 346 38.49 33.10 34.22
N LYS A 347 39.15 31.93 34.08
CA LYS A 347 40.60 31.75 34.30
C LYS A 347 41.41 31.59 33.00
N ARG A 348 40.79 31.86 31.84
CA ARG A 348 41.46 32.18 30.58
C ARG A 348 41.40 33.68 30.36
#